data_AF-A0A1I2GCD5-F1
#
_entry.id   AF-A0A1I2GCD5-F1
#
_cell.length_a   1.000
_cell.length_b   1.000
_cell.length_c   1.000
_cell.angle_alpha   90.00
_cell.angle_beta   90.00
_cell.angle_gamma   90.00
#
_symmetry.space_group_name_H-M   'P 1'
#
loop_
_entity.id
_entity.type
_entity.pdbx_description
1 polymer ?
#
loop_
_entity_poly.entity_id
_entity_poly.type
_entity_poly.pdbx_seq_one_letter_code
_entity_poly.pdbx_strand_id
1 'polypeptide(L)'
;MHSALIIDADGKTPATLKNILAPYGFEFTITENGPEAVNVARQAAPDIIFLRAELPLTSGFSVCNRLRRHEDTKRIPLIMYSSNVSEDVFEQHRNLKTHADDYLRLPLDEGRLVAAIRPVLPIGEAKAAPGGEAAPSAGGGGPPAAKPARSGRSKERLEIELRDAPARAGDNRQAFEQEFADGFNALQDEPSSAIPREGSGAVPPPDGEMSDASMAVGGFKAQREVLQLKSQLNARSREILTLKDELESRERTIVDAKKLQRELQAQISELENQVLAAQEQILSSRENIEAAVRDKQTALKREEGVKTRLEVLQKKLKETETEFAAFRAQTAQDRDKSAIALAEVQQRLEIQAGVITELESERDRLTAQLIESNGQVSSLVDGFEGARKSVAGLESQLEHHRQEMERALADAETERVAALESLARQHQAELDEREQDHRAAVAQLQSQLNSLRDQAQQERERMSQALIEAEENARLQVSQLTQTLAATEEAARREIQQLQQTLAQAEETARGEIASLQAALAETRSQADDAAADNARRIAGLEHQVDELGAQLDRAESLLARRRDAAQRAQQALAVGLKLLEDDDPT
;
A
#
# COMPACT_ATOMS: atom_id res chain seq x y z
N MET A 1 16.81 34.57 9.25
CA MET A 1 16.56 33.23 9.80
C MET A 1 16.13 33.43 11.23
N HIS A 2 15.26 32.56 11.73
CA HIS A 2 14.85 32.57 13.13
C HIS A 2 15.41 31.33 13.82
N SER A 3 15.72 31.45 15.11
CA SER A 3 16.26 30.38 15.94
C SER A 3 15.17 29.82 16.84
N ALA A 4 15.01 28.50 16.85
CA ALA A 4 14.00 27.81 17.63
C ALA A 4 14.64 26.76 18.55
N LEU A 5 14.14 26.70 19.78
CA LEU A 5 14.47 25.64 20.74
C LEU A 5 13.25 24.72 20.92
N ILE A 6 13.42 23.44 20.61
CA ILE A 6 12.40 22.42 20.86
C ILE A 6 12.78 21.64 22.13
N ILE A 7 11.85 21.55 23.07
CA ILE A 7 11.99 20.84 24.34
C ILE A 7 11.00 19.68 24.33
N ASP A 8 11.45 18.50 23.89
CA ASP A 8 10.68 17.26 23.78
C ASP A 8 11.62 16.05 23.79
N ALA A 9 11.15 14.93 24.33
CA ALA A 9 11.86 13.65 24.33
C ALA A 9 11.28 12.64 23.30
N ASP A 10 10.10 12.91 22.74
CA ASP A 10 9.58 12.15 21.59
C ASP A 10 10.20 12.68 20.30
N GLY A 11 11.30 12.08 19.85
CA GLY A 11 12.06 12.50 18.66
C GLY A 11 11.25 12.60 17.35
N LYS A 12 10.02 12.04 17.28
CA LYS A 12 9.13 12.22 16.12
C LYS A 12 8.61 13.65 16.01
N THR A 13 8.23 14.26 17.13
CA THR A 13 7.57 15.58 17.11
C THR A 13 8.52 16.72 16.72
N PRO A 14 9.79 16.79 17.18
CA PRO A 14 10.79 17.71 16.66
C PRO A 14 11.09 17.56 15.17
N ALA A 15 10.98 16.35 14.61
CA ALA A 15 11.13 16.13 13.16
C ALA A 15 9.95 16.74 12.37
N THR A 16 8.71 16.57 12.85
CA THR A 16 7.52 17.22 12.27
C THR A 16 7.63 18.75 12.35
N LEU A 17 8.01 19.31 13.50
CA LEU A 17 8.23 20.75 13.67
C LEU A 17 9.29 21.28 12.70
N LYS A 18 10.43 20.59 12.56
CA LYS A 18 11.49 20.93 11.58
C LYS A 18 10.96 20.93 10.15
N ASN A 19 10.23 19.89 9.75
CA ASN A 19 9.75 19.75 8.37
C ASN A 19 8.75 20.86 7.99
N ILE A 20 7.84 21.22 8.90
CA ILE A 20 6.85 22.29 8.67
C ILE A 20 7.51 23.68 8.63
N LEU A 21 8.52 23.93 9.48
CA LEU A 21 9.07 25.27 9.69
C LEU A 21 10.38 25.56 8.92
N ALA A 22 11.08 24.56 8.39
CA ALA A 22 12.25 24.77 7.54
C ALA A 22 11.99 25.67 6.31
N PRO A 23 10.85 25.56 5.58
CA PRO A 23 10.49 26.49 4.50
C PRO A 23 10.40 27.97 4.93
N TYR A 24 10.16 28.23 6.22
CA TYR A 24 10.09 29.57 6.81
C TYR A 24 11.46 30.09 7.30
N GLY A 25 12.54 29.33 7.09
CA GLY A 25 13.91 29.76 7.41
C GLY A 25 14.25 29.70 8.90
N PHE A 26 13.77 28.68 9.61
CA PHE A 26 14.12 28.39 10.99
C PHE A 26 15.34 27.45 11.13
N GLU A 27 16.20 27.73 12.10
CA GLU A 27 17.22 26.82 12.62
C GLU A 27 16.79 26.26 13.97
N PHE A 28 17.15 25.00 14.27
CA PHE A 28 16.55 24.24 15.38
C PHE A 28 17.59 23.63 16.33
N THR A 29 17.61 24.11 17.57
CA THR A 29 18.19 23.39 18.71
C THR A 29 17.13 22.46 19.30
N ILE A 30 17.52 21.25 19.72
CA ILE A 30 16.65 20.30 20.43
C ILE A 30 17.28 20.00 21.79
N THR A 31 16.45 19.88 22.83
CA THR A 31 16.85 19.27 24.11
C THR A 31 15.73 18.39 24.66
N GLU A 32 16.09 17.19 25.11
CA GLU A 32 15.17 16.20 25.68
C GLU A 32 14.99 16.41 27.20
N ASN A 33 15.83 17.26 27.81
CA ASN A 33 16.04 17.35 29.25
C ASN A 33 15.43 18.63 29.84
N GLY A 34 14.18 18.57 30.30
CA GLY A 34 13.43 19.69 30.89
C GLY A 34 14.18 20.47 32.01
N PRO A 35 14.89 19.81 32.96
CA PRO A 35 15.80 20.47 33.89
C PRO A 35 16.87 21.36 33.25
N GLU A 36 17.48 20.95 32.14
CA GLU A 36 18.56 21.69 31.46
C GLU A 36 18.03 22.72 30.47
N ALA A 37 16.78 22.58 30.00
CA ALA A 37 16.18 23.45 28.99
C ALA A 37 16.25 24.96 29.33
N VAL A 38 16.22 25.32 30.62
CA VAL A 38 16.42 26.71 31.08
C VAL A 38 17.84 27.20 30.77
N ASN A 39 18.86 26.37 30.99
CA ASN A 39 20.25 26.72 30.67
C ASN A 39 20.48 26.74 29.15
N VAL A 40 19.90 25.79 28.41
CA VAL A 40 19.96 25.77 26.94
C VAL A 40 19.30 27.02 26.35
N ALA A 41 18.11 27.40 26.80
CA ALA A 41 17.43 28.61 26.35
C ALA A 41 18.25 29.89 26.64
N ARG A 42 18.93 29.95 27.79
CA ARG A 42 19.81 31.08 28.15
C ARG A 42 21.12 31.13 27.35
N GLN A 43 21.62 30.01 26.87
CA GLN A 43 22.86 29.93 26.08
C GLN A 43 22.59 30.12 24.58
N ALA A 44 21.50 29.57 24.06
CA ALA A 44 21.11 29.68 22.66
C ALA A 44 20.36 30.98 22.34
N ALA A 45 19.71 31.60 23.34
CA ALA A 45 18.87 32.80 23.21
C ALA A 45 17.89 32.76 22.00
N PRO A 46 17.06 31.71 21.88
CA PRO A 46 16.23 31.47 20.70
C PRO A 46 15.14 32.54 20.52
N ASP A 47 14.73 32.77 19.27
CA ASP A 47 13.59 33.63 18.91
C ASP A 47 12.23 33.00 19.29
N ILE A 48 12.16 31.67 19.44
CA ILE A 48 10.97 30.95 19.90
C ILE A 48 11.30 29.63 20.61
N ILE A 49 10.46 29.24 21.57
CA ILE A 49 10.54 27.97 22.31
C ILE A 49 9.28 27.14 22.05
N PHE A 50 9.45 25.89 21.64
CA PHE A 50 8.39 24.89 21.55
C PHE A 50 8.57 23.89 22.70
N LEU A 51 7.59 23.78 23.59
CA LEU A 51 7.71 23.02 24.85
C LEU A 51 6.63 21.94 25.00
N ARG A 52 7.06 20.68 25.07
CA ARG A 52 6.17 19.56 25.40
C ARG A 52 5.66 19.67 26.84
N ALA A 53 4.36 19.45 27.05
CA ALA A 53 3.74 19.42 28.38
C ALA A 53 4.16 18.18 29.18
N GLU A 54 4.26 17.04 28.50
CA GLU A 54 4.70 15.74 29.04
C GLU A 54 6.19 15.52 28.76
N LEU A 55 7.07 15.81 29.71
CA LEU A 55 8.50 15.53 29.61
C LEU A 55 8.92 14.42 30.59
N PRO A 56 10.01 13.69 30.32
CA PRO A 56 10.66 12.85 31.32
C PRO A 56 11.10 13.68 32.54
N LEU A 57 11.03 13.08 33.73
CA LEU A 57 11.49 13.62 35.02
C LEU A 57 10.82 14.92 35.53
N THR A 58 10.18 15.72 34.67
CA THR A 58 9.57 17.02 35.03
C THR A 58 8.33 17.31 34.18
N SER A 59 7.37 18.07 34.71
CA SER A 59 6.27 18.59 33.89
C SER A 59 6.70 19.82 33.09
N GLY A 60 6.31 19.90 31.81
CA GLY A 60 6.53 21.06 30.96
C GLY A 60 5.95 22.36 31.52
N PHE A 61 4.83 22.31 32.25
CA PHE A 61 4.29 23.48 32.96
C PHE A 61 5.27 24.04 34.02
N SER A 62 6.04 23.16 34.67
CA SER A 62 7.11 23.56 35.61
C SER A 62 8.30 24.19 34.87
N VAL A 63 8.65 23.67 33.69
CA VAL A 63 9.69 24.24 32.82
C VAL A 63 9.27 25.63 32.30
N CYS A 64 8.02 25.79 31.85
CA CYS A 64 7.45 27.09 31.44
C CYS A 64 7.50 28.12 32.59
N ASN A 65 7.07 27.72 33.79
CA ASN A 65 7.11 28.56 35.00
C ASN A 65 8.55 28.99 35.37
N ARG A 66 9.56 28.12 35.15
CA ARG A 66 10.99 28.49 35.30
C ARG A 66 11.44 29.46 34.22
N LEU A 67 11.18 29.17 32.94
CA LEU A 67 11.55 30.03 31.81
C LEU A 67 10.95 31.44 31.92
N ARG A 68 9.71 31.56 32.40
CA ARG A 68 9.03 32.85 32.67
C ARG A 68 9.53 33.59 33.92
N ARG A 69 10.29 32.95 34.80
CA ARG A 69 10.88 33.59 36.01
C ARG A 69 12.28 34.17 35.80
N HIS A 70 13.01 33.73 34.78
CA HIS A 70 14.34 34.28 34.48
C HIS A 70 14.24 35.47 33.52
N GLU A 71 14.90 36.58 33.87
CA GLU A 71 14.91 37.82 33.06
C GLU A 71 15.31 37.57 31.60
N ASP A 72 16.31 36.71 31.39
CA ASP A 72 16.90 36.38 30.10
C ASP A 72 15.90 35.66 29.16
N THR A 73 15.03 34.80 29.70
CA THR A 73 14.15 33.92 28.91
C THR A 73 12.68 34.29 28.95
N LYS A 74 12.22 35.07 29.93
CA LYS A 74 10.78 35.36 30.10
C LYS A 74 10.13 36.06 28.91
N ARG A 75 10.93 36.81 28.14
CA ARG A 75 10.51 37.57 26.94
C ARG A 75 10.44 36.73 25.67
N ILE A 76 11.00 35.53 25.66
CA ILE A 76 11.03 34.67 24.47
C ILE A 76 9.62 34.09 24.27
N PRO A 77 9.05 34.18 23.05
CA PRO A 77 7.84 33.47 22.67
C PRO A 77 7.92 31.98 23.01
N LEU A 78 6.92 31.46 23.72
CA LEU A 78 6.86 30.08 24.17
C LEU A 78 5.51 29.48 23.80
N ILE A 79 5.50 28.50 22.90
CA ILE A 79 4.32 27.72 22.53
C ILE A 79 4.42 26.35 23.21
N MET A 80 3.42 26.02 24.03
CA MET A 80 3.32 24.68 24.62
C MET A 80 2.54 23.73 23.72
N TYR A 81 2.85 22.43 23.79
CA TYR A 81 2.05 21.42 23.10
C TYR A 81 1.98 20.09 23.85
N SER A 82 0.95 19.30 23.53
CA SER A 82 0.60 18.07 24.25
C SER A 82 -0.12 17.06 23.36
N SER A 83 -0.09 15.79 23.76
CA SER A 83 -0.98 14.74 23.23
C SER A 83 -2.05 14.30 24.25
N ASN A 84 -1.79 14.44 25.55
CA ASN A 84 -2.57 13.78 26.62
C ASN A 84 -3.32 14.75 27.55
N VAL A 85 -3.08 16.06 27.45
CA VAL A 85 -3.69 17.09 28.32
C VAL A 85 -5.05 17.55 27.77
N SER A 86 -6.03 17.77 28.65
CA SER A 86 -7.34 18.33 28.29
C SER A 86 -7.31 19.86 28.14
N GLU A 87 -8.28 20.42 27.41
CA GLU A 87 -8.33 21.87 27.16
C GLU A 87 -8.45 22.65 28.47
N ASP A 88 -9.27 22.17 29.40
CA ASP A 88 -9.48 22.75 30.73
C ASP A 88 -8.16 22.96 31.50
N VAL A 89 -7.15 22.10 31.30
CA VAL A 89 -5.82 22.25 31.93
C VAL A 89 -4.96 23.29 31.21
N PHE A 90 -5.06 23.40 29.89
CA PHE A 90 -4.46 24.51 29.14
C PHE A 90 -5.14 25.85 29.47
N GLU A 91 -6.46 25.90 29.65
CA GLU A 91 -7.18 27.09 30.13
C GLU A 91 -6.78 27.46 31.56
N GLN A 92 -6.66 26.49 32.47
CA GLN A 92 -6.11 26.71 33.82
C GLN A 92 -4.69 27.29 33.76
N HIS A 93 -3.83 26.81 32.85
CA HIS A 93 -2.47 27.35 32.71
C HIS A 93 -2.44 28.74 32.04
N ARG A 94 -3.32 29.03 31.06
CA ARG A 94 -3.53 30.37 30.48
C ARG A 94 -3.89 31.42 31.55
N ASN A 95 -4.64 31.02 32.59
CA ASN A 95 -5.00 31.90 33.71
C ASN A 95 -3.84 32.19 34.70
N LEU A 96 -2.66 31.56 34.57
CA LEU A 96 -1.51 31.85 35.42
C LEU A 96 -0.68 33.03 34.90
N LYS A 97 0.02 33.74 35.79
CA LYS A 97 0.99 34.81 35.43
C LYS A 97 2.26 34.31 34.70
N THR A 98 2.38 33.00 34.48
CA THR A 98 3.55 32.34 33.85
C THR A 98 3.12 31.43 32.70
N HIS A 99 2.06 31.83 31.98
CA HIS A 99 1.53 31.12 30.82
C HIS A 99 2.53 31.04 29.66
N ALA A 100 2.39 30.00 28.83
CA ALA A 100 2.83 30.00 27.45
C ALA A 100 1.99 31.00 26.64
N ASP A 101 2.55 31.53 25.55
CA ASP A 101 1.86 32.49 24.69
C ASP A 101 0.75 31.82 23.86
N ASP A 102 0.97 30.57 23.44
CA ASP A 102 -0.11 29.72 22.91
C ASP A 102 0.10 28.22 23.20
N TYR A 103 -0.92 27.42 22.88
CA TYR A 103 -1.07 26.01 23.25
C TYR A 103 -1.62 25.21 22.07
N LEU A 104 -0.90 24.18 21.65
CA LEU A 104 -1.27 23.32 20.52
C LEU A 104 -1.50 21.87 20.98
N ARG A 105 -2.41 21.15 20.32
CA ARG A 105 -2.52 19.68 20.47
C ARG A 105 -1.86 18.97 19.30
N LEU A 106 -1.30 17.80 19.59
CA LEU A 106 -0.88 16.82 18.59
C LEU A 106 -2.12 16.09 18.02
N PRO A 107 -2.13 15.72 16.71
CA PRO A 107 -1.09 15.98 15.71
C PRO A 107 -1.02 17.46 15.30
N LEU A 108 0.21 17.95 15.08
CA LEU A 108 0.47 19.31 14.62
C LEU A 108 0.30 19.40 13.09
N ASP A 109 -0.53 20.34 12.64
CA ASP A 109 -0.66 20.72 11.24
C ASP A 109 0.01 22.08 10.96
N GLU A 110 0.42 22.30 9.71
CA GLU A 110 1.07 23.53 9.25
C GLU A 110 0.21 24.77 9.50
N GLY A 111 -1.10 24.70 9.22
CA GLY A 111 -2.01 25.83 9.36
C GLY A 111 -2.09 26.34 10.79
N ARG A 112 -2.29 25.45 11.77
CA ARG A 112 -2.32 25.82 13.20
C ARG A 112 -0.96 26.25 13.73
N LEU A 113 0.13 25.57 13.35
CA LEU A 113 1.47 25.93 13.83
C LEU A 113 1.86 27.33 13.33
N VAL A 114 1.65 27.62 12.05
CA VAL A 114 1.90 28.94 11.44
C VAL A 114 0.96 30.01 12.03
N ALA A 115 -0.29 29.67 12.32
CA ALA A 115 -1.25 30.59 12.96
C ALA A 115 -0.88 30.93 14.41
N ALA A 116 -0.30 30.00 15.18
CA ALA A 116 0.16 30.25 16.54
C ALA A 116 1.49 31.03 16.61
N ILE A 117 2.38 30.87 15.61
CA ILE A 117 3.66 31.58 15.55
C ILE A 117 3.50 33.02 15.08
N ARG A 118 2.69 33.29 14.04
CA ARG A 118 2.56 34.63 13.42
C ARG A 118 2.23 35.79 14.40
N PRO A 119 1.39 35.62 15.44
CA PRO A 119 1.11 36.69 16.42
C PRO A 119 2.30 37.02 17.33
N VAL A 120 3.22 36.08 17.55
CA VAL A 120 4.33 36.21 18.51
C VAL A 120 5.69 36.42 17.84
N LEU A 121 5.85 36.01 16.58
CA LEU A 121 7.07 36.17 15.79
C LEU A 121 6.74 36.43 14.31
N PRO A 122 7.24 37.53 13.70
CA PRO A 122 6.91 37.90 12.31
C PRO A 122 7.68 37.02 11.31
N ILE A 123 7.08 35.89 10.96
CA ILE A 123 7.60 34.95 9.95
C ILE A 123 7.17 35.34 8.52
N GLY A 124 8.05 35.08 7.55
CA GLY A 124 7.77 35.31 6.13
C GLY A 124 6.80 34.30 5.52
N GLU A 125 6.70 34.32 4.19
CA GLU A 125 6.01 33.25 3.44
C GLU A 125 6.92 32.03 3.27
N ALA A 126 6.31 30.84 3.12
CA ALA A 126 7.04 29.60 2.93
C ALA A 126 7.83 29.65 1.62
N LYS A 127 9.15 29.49 1.70
CA LYS A 127 10.00 29.41 0.51
C LYS A 127 9.76 28.07 -0.16
N ALA A 128 9.18 28.09 -1.36
CA ALA A 128 8.83 26.89 -2.12
C ALA A 128 10.02 25.91 -2.21
N ALA A 129 9.81 24.69 -1.71
CA ALA A 129 10.79 23.63 -1.78
C ALA A 129 10.95 23.13 -3.24
N PRO A 130 12.17 22.75 -3.68
CA PRO A 130 12.33 22.03 -4.93
C PRO A 130 11.58 20.69 -4.87
N GLY A 131 11.06 20.25 -6.01
CA GLY A 131 10.29 19.00 -6.13
C GLY A 131 11.08 17.79 -5.62
N GLY A 132 10.39 16.89 -4.92
CA GLY A 132 11.02 15.77 -4.22
C GLY A 132 11.44 14.63 -5.14
N GLU A 133 12.47 13.91 -4.71
CA GLU A 133 12.85 12.60 -5.22
C GLU A 133 13.21 11.70 -4.01
N ALA A 134 12.89 10.40 -4.09
CA ALA A 134 12.93 9.52 -2.91
C ALA A 134 14.34 8.95 -2.65
N ALA A 135 14.81 9.03 -1.41
CA ALA A 135 16.03 8.35 -0.95
C ALA A 135 15.69 7.04 -0.21
N PRO A 136 16.35 5.91 -0.52
CA PRO A 136 16.03 4.59 0.05
C PRO A 136 16.67 4.35 1.43
N SER A 137 16.29 3.26 2.07
CA SER A 137 16.73 2.87 3.41
C SER A 137 18.17 2.32 3.45
N ALA A 138 18.97 2.85 4.38
CA ALA A 138 20.13 2.19 4.97
C ALA A 138 20.34 2.72 6.41
N GLY A 139 20.92 1.99 7.36
CA GLY A 139 21.44 0.63 7.23
C GLY A 139 22.67 0.30 8.09
N GLY A 140 22.75 0.80 9.34
CA GLY A 140 23.79 0.43 10.31
C GLY A 140 25.16 1.09 10.13
N GLY A 141 25.80 1.48 11.25
CA GLY A 141 27.15 2.04 11.27
C GLY A 141 27.49 2.75 12.58
N GLY A 142 28.61 2.39 13.22
CA GLY A 142 29.01 2.89 14.54
C GLY A 142 29.54 4.34 14.57
N PRO A 143 29.78 4.90 15.77
CA PRO A 143 30.04 6.34 15.95
C PRO A 143 31.50 6.75 15.69
N PRO A 144 31.76 7.90 15.04
CA PRO A 144 33.08 8.49 14.95
C PRO A 144 33.36 9.53 16.06
N ALA A 145 34.53 9.34 16.68
CA ALA A 145 35.44 10.26 17.39
C ALA A 145 35.10 11.76 17.60
N ALA A 146 35.59 12.30 18.72
CA ALA A 146 35.40 13.68 19.15
C ALA A 146 36.56 14.65 18.78
N LYS A 147 36.28 15.96 18.93
CA LYS A 147 37.22 17.12 18.99
C LYS A 147 37.84 17.57 17.64
N PRO A 148 38.38 18.82 17.52
CA PRO A 148 38.68 19.79 18.58
C PRO A 148 37.92 21.13 18.53
N ALA A 149 38.11 21.92 19.60
CA ALA A 149 37.40 23.16 19.88
C ALA A 149 37.96 24.41 19.17
N ARG A 150 37.13 25.46 19.11
CA ARG A 150 37.53 26.88 19.15
C ARG A 150 36.68 27.55 20.25
N SER A 151 37.20 27.87 21.44
CA SER A 151 38.18 28.91 21.77
C SER A 151 37.69 30.34 21.50
N GLY A 152 37.01 30.95 22.48
CA GLY A 152 36.62 32.36 22.41
C GLY A 152 35.88 32.88 23.65
N ARG A 153 36.50 33.84 24.36
CA ARG A 153 35.89 34.75 25.35
C ARG A 153 35.36 34.17 26.67
N SER A 154 36.27 33.81 27.57
CA SER A 154 36.05 33.94 29.03
C SER A 154 37.38 34.11 29.77
N LYS A 155 37.80 35.36 30.03
CA LYS A 155 38.95 35.64 30.91
C LYS A 155 38.99 37.01 31.60
N GLU A 156 37.87 37.75 31.65
CA GLU A 156 37.76 39.05 32.33
C GLU A 156 36.49 39.18 33.18
N ARG A 157 36.36 38.28 34.16
CA ARG A 157 35.58 38.44 35.41
C ARG A 157 35.74 37.20 36.27
N LEU A 158 35.65 37.36 37.60
CA LEU A 158 35.83 36.32 38.64
C LEU A 158 37.27 35.78 38.77
N GLU A 159 38.23 36.61 39.21
CA GLU A 159 39.40 36.18 40.02
C GLU A 159 40.25 37.37 40.56
N ILE A 160 39.62 38.38 41.19
CA ILE A 160 40.34 39.34 42.07
C ILE A 160 39.48 39.63 43.32
N GLU A 161 39.41 38.66 44.22
CA GLU A 161 39.13 38.88 45.65
C GLU A 161 39.58 37.63 46.44
N LEU A 162 39.96 37.82 47.71
CA LEU A 162 40.33 36.75 48.65
C LEU A 162 41.59 35.90 48.35
N ARG A 163 42.76 36.55 48.18
CA ARG A 163 44.00 36.26 48.94
C ARG A 163 45.17 37.17 48.56
N ASP A 164 45.63 38.00 49.49
CA ASP A 164 46.89 37.77 50.20
C ASP A 164 47.20 38.86 51.24
N ALA A 165 47.72 38.43 52.37
CA ALA A 165 48.47 39.24 53.32
C ALA A 165 49.76 38.46 53.62
N PRO A 166 50.92 39.12 53.71
CA PRO A 166 51.23 39.77 54.98
C PRO A 166 52.08 41.06 54.91
N ALA A 167 52.28 41.65 56.09
CA ALA A 167 53.45 42.44 56.49
C ALA A 167 53.84 43.68 55.67
N ARG A 168 53.29 44.83 56.07
CA ARG A 168 54.10 46.07 56.19
C ARG A 168 53.90 46.71 57.55
N ALA A 169 55.01 47.14 58.15
CA ALA A 169 55.02 48.08 59.27
C ALA A 169 55.16 49.51 58.71
N GLY A 170 54.75 50.51 59.50
CA GLY A 170 54.83 51.92 59.15
C GLY A 170 53.53 52.66 59.44
N ASP A 171 53.63 53.69 60.28
CA ASP A 171 52.79 54.87 60.41
C ASP A 171 51.31 54.79 59.96
N ASN A 172 50.39 54.70 60.93
CA ASN A 172 49.88 55.95 61.53
C ASN A 172 49.01 55.66 62.77
N ARG A 173 49.36 56.28 63.90
CA ARG A 173 48.51 56.30 65.11
C ARG A 173 48.51 57.68 65.79
N GLN A 174 48.33 58.74 64.99
CA GLN A 174 48.08 60.10 65.49
C GLN A 174 46.58 60.37 65.62
N ALA A 175 45.94 59.79 66.64
CA ALA A 175 44.55 60.09 67.00
C ALA A 175 44.17 59.58 68.41
N PHE A 176 44.93 59.98 69.45
CA PHE A 176 44.48 60.28 70.83
C PHE A 176 45.71 60.67 71.68
N GLU A 177 45.49 61.20 72.89
CA GLU A 177 46.53 61.53 73.89
C GLU A 177 47.51 62.65 73.50
N GLN A 178 46.95 63.84 73.20
CA GLN A 178 47.65 65.12 73.39
C GLN A 178 47.45 65.62 74.82
N GLU A 179 48.35 65.31 75.76
CA GLU A 179 48.64 66.18 76.92
C GLU A 179 49.96 65.78 77.61
N PHE A 180 50.58 66.71 78.34
CA PHE A 180 51.79 66.54 79.18
C PHE A 180 53.10 66.04 78.53
N ALA A 181 53.82 66.92 77.81
CA ALA A 181 55.30 66.97 77.83
C ALA A 181 55.89 68.23 77.14
N ASP A 182 55.55 69.44 77.59
CA ASP A 182 56.23 70.68 77.16
C ASP A 182 56.93 71.37 78.34
N GLY A 183 58.16 71.84 78.11
CA GLY A 183 58.92 72.67 79.07
C GLY A 183 60.17 72.03 79.68
N PHE A 184 61.30 72.05 78.95
CA PHE A 184 62.63 71.82 79.54
C PHE A 184 63.71 72.72 78.92
N ASN A 185 64.40 73.47 79.78
CA ASN A 185 65.68 74.21 79.59
C ASN A 185 65.86 75.26 78.46
N ALA A 186 66.00 76.52 78.91
CA ALA A 186 67.05 77.47 78.51
C ALA A 186 67.45 78.23 79.81
N LEU A 187 68.66 78.08 80.36
CA LEU A 187 69.98 78.65 79.99
C LEU A 187 70.26 80.05 80.59
N GLN A 188 71.27 80.12 81.48
CA GLN A 188 72.12 81.29 81.86
C GLN A 188 71.42 82.44 82.67
N ASP A 189 72.04 83.16 83.62
CA ASP A 189 73.46 83.55 83.87
C ASP A 189 73.82 83.80 85.37
N GLU A 190 75.07 83.49 85.77
CA GLU A 190 76.09 84.26 86.58
C GLU A 190 75.76 85.04 87.93
N PRO A 191 76.76 85.50 88.74
CA PRO A 191 76.66 85.42 90.22
C PRO A 191 77.10 86.65 91.08
N SER A 192 77.07 86.45 92.42
CA SER A 192 78.05 86.93 93.43
C SER A 192 77.81 88.20 94.30
N SER A 193 78.26 88.06 95.56
CA SER A 193 78.73 89.09 96.53
C SER A 193 77.77 89.98 97.35
N ALA A 194 78.00 90.01 98.68
CA ALA A 194 78.09 91.19 99.58
C ALA A 194 78.45 90.75 101.03
N ILE A 195 78.97 91.65 101.88
CA ILE A 195 79.53 91.32 103.24
C ILE A 195 79.05 92.33 104.35
N PRO A 196 79.70 92.63 105.53
CA PRO A 196 79.02 92.53 106.85
C PRO A 196 79.04 93.80 107.76
N ARG A 197 78.66 93.65 109.06
CA ARG A 197 79.05 94.40 110.29
C ARG A 197 78.37 93.77 111.54
N GLU A 198 78.71 93.94 112.83
CA GLU A 198 79.90 94.29 113.67
C GLU A 198 79.55 93.84 115.14
N GLY A 199 80.33 93.89 116.24
CA GLY A 199 81.65 94.46 116.58
C GLY A 199 82.18 93.96 117.96
N SER A 200 82.45 94.84 118.95
CA SER A 200 83.10 94.56 120.27
C SER A 200 82.23 94.97 121.50
N GLY A 201 82.54 94.78 122.80
CA GLY A 201 83.71 94.27 123.57
C GLY A 201 84.34 95.35 124.51
N ALA A 202 85.02 95.10 125.65
CA ALA A 202 85.26 93.88 126.46
C ALA A 202 86.01 94.18 127.82
N VAL A 203 86.04 93.21 128.77
CA VAL A 203 86.95 93.08 129.98
C VAL A 203 86.79 94.12 131.17
N PRO A 204 87.55 94.16 132.32
CA PRO A 204 86.98 94.40 133.69
C PRO A 204 87.48 95.66 134.50
N PRO A 205 88.03 95.56 135.75
CA PRO A 205 87.49 95.91 137.10
C PRO A 205 88.08 97.26 137.67
N PRO A 206 88.33 97.59 138.99
CA PRO A 206 88.15 96.92 140.32
C PRO A 206 87.77 97.83 141.56
N ASP A 207 87.97 97.30 142.79
CA ASP A 207 88.30 97.95 144.12
C ASP A 207 87.32 98.81 144.96
N GLY A 208 87.56 98.86 146.30
CA GLY A 208 87.04 99.86 147.27
C GLY A 208 86.83 99.38 148.74
N GLU A 209 87.47 100.02 149.74
CA GLU A 209 87.42 99.68 151.20
C GLU A 209 86.98 100.85 152.13
N MET A 210 87.06 100.64 153.47
CA MET A 210 87.14 101.62 154.60
C MET A 210 85.83 102.18 155.23
N SER A 211 85.74 102.58 156.52
CA SER A 211 86.52 102.31 157.77
C SER A 211 85.91 103.01 159.01
N ASP A 212 86.14 102.48 160.24
CA ASP A 212 86.38 103.20 161.53
C ASP A 212 85.37 104.26 162.11
N ALA A 213 85.38 104.72 163.38
CA ALA A 213 85.94 104.25 164.69
C ALA A 213 85.40 105.12 165.89
N SER A 214 86.07 105.07 167.06
CA SER A 214 85.89 105.81 168.35
C SER A 214 84.81 105.27 169.33
N MET A 215 85.04 105.03 170.65
CA MET A 215 85.76 105.67 171.78
C MET A 215 84.95 106.80 172.46
N ALA A 216 84.84 107.00 173.78
CA ALA A 216 85.15 106.22 175.02
C ALA A 216 84.39 106.95 176.20
N VAL A 217 84.59 106.87 177.55
CA VAL A 217 85.59 106.35 178.52
C VAL A 217 84.89 106.13 179.89
N GLY A 218 85.36 105.19 180.75
CA GLY A 218 85.31 105.35 182.23
C GLY A 218 84.40 104.42 183.07
N GLY A 219 84.91 103.93 184.22
CA GLY A 219 84.13 103.21 185.26
C GLY A 219 84.67 101.84 185.68
N PHE A 220 85.57 101.76 186.68
CA PHE A 220 86.22 100.52 187.12
C PHE A 220 85.33 99.59 187.97
N LYS A 221 84.38 98.93 187.30
CA LYS A 221 83.86 97.60 187.73
C LYS A 221 83.41 96.72 186.55
N ALA A 222 83.04 97.31 185.41
CA ALA A 222 82.61 96.62 184.20
C ALA A 222 83.70 95.79 183.47
N GLN A 223 84.98 95.97 183.82
CA GLN A 223 86.10 95.27 183.14
C GLN A 223 86.04 93.74 183.21
N ARG A 224 85.29 93.14 184.15
CA ARG A 224 85.13 91.68 184.23
C ARG A 224 84.13 91.13 183.20
N GLU A 225 83.12 91.90 182.82
CA GLU A 225 82.09 91.51 181.85
C GLU A 225 82.58 91.68 180.40
N VAL A 226 83.34 92.75 180.13
CA VAL A 226 83.96 93.01 178.81
C VAL A 226 84.87 91.85 178.38
N LEU A 227 85.57 91.21 179.33
CA LEU A 227 86.38 90.01 179.05
C LEU A 227 85.55 88.78 178.64
N GLN A 228 84.34 88.60 179.20
CA GLN A 228 83.44 87.52 178.78
C GLN A 228 82.82 87.81 177.42
N LEU A 229 82.37 89.05 177.17
CA LEU A 229 81.81 89.46 175.86
C LEU A 229 82.84 89.35 174.73
N LYS A 230 84.10 89.73 174.96
CA LYS A 230 85.18 89.60 173.96
C LYS A 230 85.54 88.14 173.67
N SER A 231 85.37 87.24 174.65
CA SER A 231 85.47 85.79 174.44
C SER A 231 84.32 85.25 173.56
N GLN A 232 83.07 85.66 173.85
CA GLN A 232 81.89 85.27 173.06
C GLN A 232 81.94 85.78 171.63
N LEU A 233 82.40 87.01 171.41
CA LEU A 233 82.60 87.57 170.07
C LEU A 233 83.60 86.74 169.24
N ASN A 234 84.75 86.40 169.84
CA ASN A 234 85.77 85.56 169.21
C ASN A 234 85.29 84.12 168.91
N ALA A 235 84.26 83.63 169.61
CA ALA A 235 83.59 82.37 169.27
C ALA A 235 82.65 82.55 168.07
N ARG A 236 81.78 83.57 168.09
CA ARG A 236 80.86 83.89 166.98
C ARG A 236 81.59 84.16 165.66
N SER A 237 82.73 84.84 165.67
CA SER A 237 83.54 85.07 164.47
C SER A 237 84.07 83.76 163.84
N ARG A 238 84.26 82.69 164.63
CA ARG A 238 84.66 81.38 164.10
C ARG A 238 83.47 80.64 163.49
N GLU A 239 82.30 80.68 164.13
CA GLU A 239 81.06 80.12 163.55
C GLU A 239 80.74 80.75 162.19
N ILE A 240 80.89 82.08 162.06
CA ILE A 240 80.66 82.80 160.80
C ILE A 240 81.65 82.33 159.71
N LEU A 241 82.91 82.08 160.06
CA LEU A 241 83.90 81.56 159.12
C LEU A 241 83.52 80.15 158.63
N THR A 242 83.19 79.23 159.55
CA THR A 242 82.77 77.87 159.20
C THR A 242 81.49 77.84 158.35
N LEU A 243 80.53 78.74 158.63
CA LEU A 243 79.30 78.86 157.83
C LEU A 243 79.57 79.44 156.43
N LYS A 244 80.59 80.29 156.27
CA LYS A 244 81.04 80.79 154.96
C LYS A 244 81.71 79.69 154.14
N ASP A 245 82.59 78.90 154.77
CA ASP A 245 83.24 77.76 154.11
C ASP A 245 82.19 76.69 153.70
N GLU A 246 81.18 76.43 154.53
CA GLU A 246 80.03 75.61 154.17
C GLU A 246 79.23 76.20 152.99
N LEU A 247 78.98 77.53 152.98
CA LEU A 247 78.26 78.19 151.89
C LEU A 247 79.01 78.04 150.56
N GLU A 248 80.31 78.35 150.53
CA GLU A 248 81.15 78.20 149.33
C GLU A 248 81.22 76.74 148.85
N SER A 249 81.16 75.76 149.76
CA SER A 249 81.09 74.35 149.38
C SER A 249 79.77 74.00 148.67
N ARG A 250 78.64 74.58 149.11
CA ARG A 250 77.31 74.37 148.50
C ARG A 250 77.14 75.13 147.19
N GLU A 251 77.75 76.30 147.04
CA GLU A 251 77.74 77.03 145.77
C GLU A 251 78.47 76.25 144.67
N ARG A 252 79.58 75.58 144.99
CA ARG A 252 80.28 74.69 144.06
C ARG A 252 79.41 73.50 143.63
N THR A 253 78.76 72.80 144.57
CA THR A 253 77.88 71.67 144.21
C THR A 253 76.65 72.10 143.40
N ILE A 254 76.15 73.33 143.59
CA ILE A 254 75.09 73.92 142.74
C ILE A 254 75.59 74.20 141.31
N VAL A 255 76.84 74.64 141.13
CA VAL A 255 77.45 74.83 139.80
C VAL A 255 77.64 73.48 139.09
N ASP A 256 78.16 72.47 139.79
CA ASP A 256 78.32 71.12 139.23
C ASP A 256 76.96 70.46 138.89
N ALA A 257 75.95 70.63 139.74
CA ALA A 257 74.58 70.17 139.45
C ALA A 257 73.98 70.88 138.23
N LYS A 258 74.21 72.19 138.06
CA LYS A 258 73.79 72.94 136.86
C LYS A 258 74.55 72.52 135.60
N LYS A 259 75.82 72.08 135.72
CA LYS A 259 76.58 71.49 134.61
C LYS A 259 75.96 70.15 134.20
N LEU A 260 75.72 69.26 135.16
CA LEU A 260 75.06 67.97 134.93
C LEU A 260 73.65 68.14 134.32
N GLN A 261 72.88 69.13 134.79
CA GLN A 261 71.56 69.44 134.23
C GLN A 261 71.63 69.82 132.74
N ARG A 262 72.62 70.63 132.34
CA ARG A 262 72.82 70.99 130.92
C ARG A 262 73.25 69.79 130.07
N GLU A 263 74.08 68.92 130.64
CA GLU A 263 74.57 67.71 129.97
C GLU A 263 73.43 66.69 129.76
N LEU A 264 72.55 66.51 130.74
CA LEU A 264 71.32 65.74 130.62
C LEU A 264 70.33 66.38 129.62
N GLN A 265 70.19 67.71 129.60
CA GLN A 265 69.36 68.40 128.59
C GLN A 265 69.89 68.20 127.16
N ALA A 266 71.20 68.19 126.96
CA ALA A 266 71.80 67.86 125.67
C ALA A 266 71.47 66.42 125.25
N GLN A 267 71.66 65.44 126.15
CA GLN A 267 71.33 64.02 125.90
C GLN A 267 69.84 63.82 125.59
N ILE A 268 68.93 64.52 126.28
CA ILE A 268 67.49 64.49 125.98
C ILE A 268 67.24 65.00 124.57
N SER A 269 67.79 66.16 124.19
CA SER A 269 67.60 66.71 122.84
C SER A 269 68.22 65.82 121.75
N GLU A 270 69.31 65.11 122.04
CA GLU A 270 69.89 64.13 121.11
C GLU A 270 68.95 62.93 120.91
N LEU A 271 68.40 62.38 122.00
CA LEU A 271 67.42 61.29 121.96
C LEU A 271 66.11 61.71 121.27
N GLU A 272 65.62 62.92 121.49
CA GLU A 272 64.43 63.47 120.80
C GLU A 272 64.67 63.54 119.28
N ASN A 273 65.83 64.01 118.83
CA ASN A 273 66.21 64.01 117.42
C ASN A 273 66.35 62.59 116.84
N GLN A 274 66.91 61.64 117.59
CA GLN A 274 66.99 60.23 117.18
C GLN A 274 65.59 59.58 117.05
N VAL A 275 64.66 59.91 117.96
CA VAL A 275 63.27 59.43 117.90
C VAL A 275 62.52 60.03 116.71
N LEU A 276 62.71 61.32 116.40
CA LEU A 276 62.12 61.96 115.22
C LEU A 276 62.62 61.32 113.92
N ALA A 277 63.94 61.12 113.78
CA ALA A 277 64.52 60.45 112.62
C ALA A 277 64.01 58.99 112.46
N ALA A 278 63.83 58.26 113.56
CA ALA A 278 63.23 56.93 113.54
C ALA A 278 61.75 56.96 113.13
N GLN A 279 60.98 57.96 113.57
CA GLN A 279 59.58 58.15 113.15
C GLN A 279 59.47 58.46 111.65
N GLU A 280 60.36 59.30 111.11
CA GLU A 280 60.42 59.61 109.67
C GLU A 280 60.75 58.37 108.83
N GLN A 281 61.68 57.52 109.28
CA GLN A 281 61.97 56.23 108.65
C GLN A 281 60.78 55.24 108.73
N ILE A 282 60.02 55.24 109.84
CA ILE A 282 58.81 54.41 109.98
C ILE A 282 57.69 54.91 109.06
N LEU A 283 57.54 56.23 108.88
CA LEU A 283 56.57 56.81 107.95
C LEU A 283 56.93 56.49 106.49
N SER A 284 58.17 56.77 106.06
CA SER A 284 58.59 56.54 104.67
C SER A 284 58.61 55.04 104.31
N SER A 285 59.01 54.15 105.22
CA SER A 285 58.90 52.70 104.99
C SER A 285 57.44 52.23 104.93
N ARG A 286 56.53 52.80 105.73
CA ARG A 286 55.10 52.53 105.64
C ARG A 286 54.48 52.99 104.31
N GLU A 287 54.81 54.20 103.84
CA GLU A 287 54.32 54.69 102.54
C GLU A 287 54.76 53.77 101.38
N ASN A 288 56.01 53.31 101.41
CA ASN A 288 56.53 52.34 100.44
C ASN A 288 55.80 50.97 100.52
N ILE A 289 55.48 50.50 101.73
CA ILE A 289 54.66 49.28 101.92
C ILE A 289 53.25 49.48 101.37
N GLU A 290 52.60 50.63 101.64
CA GLU A 290 51.26 50.92 101.13
C GLU A 290 51.24 51.06 99.60
N ALA A 291 52.29 51.62 98.98
CA ALA A 291 52.46 51.63 97.53
C ALA A 291 52.58 50.21 96.96
N ALA A 292 53.48 49.38 97.50
CA ALA A 292 53.66 47.99 97.06
C ALA A 292 52.40 47.13 97.22
N VAL A 293 51.57 47.41 98.25
CA VAL A 293 50.26 46.77 98.44
C VAL A 293 49.27 47.18 97.35
N ARG A 294 49.23 48.46 96.95
CA ARG A 294 48.38 48.94 95.84
C ARG A 294 48.80 48.27 94.52
N ASP A 295 50.09 48.24 94.22
CA ASP A 295 50.61 47.62 92.99
C ASP A 295 50.27 46.12 92.92
N LYS A 296 50.48 45.39 94.02
CA LYS A 296 50.07 43.98 94.15
C LYS A 296 48.56 43.78 93.88
N GLN A 297 47.70 44.68 94.37
CA GLN A 297 46.27 44.63 94.09
C GLN A 297 45.94 44.92 92.62
N THR A 298 46.69 45.78 91.92
CA THR A 298 46.50 45.96 90.46
C THR A 298 46.96 44.74 89.67
N ALA A 299 48.05 44.08 90.09
CA ALA A 299 48.55 42.86 89.46
C ALA A 299 47.54 41.71 89.58
N LEU A 300 46.99 41.48 90.78
CA LEU A 300 45.96 40.46 91.01
C LEU A 300 44.71 40.68 90.13
N LYS A 301 44.21 41.92 90.06
CA LYS A 301 43.05 42.25 89.19
C LYS A 301 43.34 42.02 87.69
N ARG A 302 44.59 42.23 87.25
CA ARG A 302 45.01 41.89 85.87
C ARG A 302 45.07 40.37 85.67
N GLU A 303 45.56 39.61 86.65
CA GLU A 303 45.63 38.15 86.60
C GLU A 303 44.22 37.51 86.58
N GLU A 304 43.29 37.98 87.41
CA GLU A 304 41.87 37.61 87.37
C GLU A 304 41.23 37.93 86.00
N GLY A 305 41.56 39.09 85.42
CA GLY A 305 41.14 39.50 84.07
C GLY A 305 41.74 38.66 82.94
N VAL A 306 42.90 38.04 83.13
CA VAL A 306 43.47 37.05 82.19
C VAL A 306 42.83 35.68 82.39
N LYS A 307 42.68 35.23 83.64
CA LYS A 307 42.07 33.93 83.97
C LYS A 307 40.66 33.79 83.42
N THR A 308 39.80 34.79 83.65
CA THR A 308 38.42 34.82 83.13
C THR A 308 38.36 34.77 81.60
N ARG A 309 39.27 35.48 80.90
CA ARG A 309 39.39 35.38 79.43
C ARG A 309 39.84 33.99 78.97
N LEU A 310 40.76 33.37 79.71
CA LEU A 310 41.26 32.03 79.42
C LEU A 310 40.17 30.96 79.61
N GLU A 311 39.36 31.07 80.66
CA GLU A 311 38.18 30.23 80.91
C GLU A 311 37.13 30.38 79.77
N VAL A 312 36.85 31.60 79.31
CA VAL A 312 35.96 31.85 78.16
C VAL A 312 36.53 31.24 76.87
N LEU A 313 37.84 31.34 76.64
CA LEU A 313 38.48 30.73 75.46
C LEU A 313 38.48 29.20 75.54
N GLN A 314 38.68 28.60 76.71
CA GLN A 314 38.55 27.14 76.91
C GLN A 314 37.12 26.65 76.68
N LYS A 315 36.10 27.43 77.09
CA LYS A 315 34.69 27.10 76.82
C LYS A 315 34.41 27.12 75.31
N LYS A 316 34.83 28.19 74.61
CA LYS A 316 34.68 28.31 73.16
C LYS A 316 35.43 27.23 72.38
N LEU A 317 36.63 26.86 72.83
CA LEU A 317 37.39 25.76 72.21
C LEU A 317 36.59 24.46 72.27
N LYS A 318 36.10 24.07 73.46
CA LYS A 318 35.26 22.88 73.63
C LYS A 318 33.97 22.91 72.82
N GLU A 319 33.32 24.07 72.73
CA GLU A 319 32.15 24.28 71.88
C GLU A 319 32.51 23.97 70.41
N THR A 320 33.57 24.59 69.86
CA THR A 320 34.02 24.32 68.49
C THR A 320 34.50 22.89 68.26
N GLU A 321 35.10 22.23 69.26
CA GLU A 321 35.49 20.81 69.19
C GLU A 321 34.26 19.91 69.07
N THR A 322 33.18 20.18 69.82
CA THR A 322 31.92 19.44 69.71
C THR A 322 31.20 19.68 68.38
N GLU A 323 31.22 20.90 67.86
CA GLU A 323 30.71 21.22 66.51
C GLU A 323 31.49 20.48 65.42
N PHE A 324 32.83 20.44 65.51
CA PHE A 324 33.68 19.72 64.55
C PHE A 324 33.47 18.20 64.63
N ALA A 325 33.24 17.65 65.83
CA ALA A 325 32.90 16.24 66.02
C ALA A 325 31.53 15.91 65.39
N ALA A 326 30.51 16.76 65.60
CA ALA A 326 29.19 16.60 64.99
C ALA A 326 29.25 16.70 63.46
N PHE A 327 30.01 17.65 62.90
CA PHE A 327 30.20 17.77 61.45
C PHE A 327 30.94 16.56 60.85
N ARG A 328 31.93 15.99 61.56
CA ARG A 328 32.58 14.74 61.16
C ARG A 328 31.64 13.54 61.21
N ALA A 329 30.77 13.44 62.21
CA ALA A 329 29.77 12.38 62.28
C ALA A 329 28.74 12.50 61.14
N GLN A 330 28.25 13.71 60.85
CA GLN A 330 27.34 13.97 59.74
C GLN A 330 27.97 13.63 58.38
N THR A 331 29.20 14.09 58.12
CA THR A 331 29.90 13.81 56.86
C THR A 331 30.36 12.36 56.70
N ALA A 332 30.48 11.58 57.79
CA ALA A 332 30.57 10.13 57.72
C ALA A 332 29.22 9.52 57.33
N GLN A 333 28.14 9.85 58.05
CA GLN A 333 26.80 9.32 57.80
C GLN A 333 26.32 9.59 56.35
N ASP A 334 26.62 10.76 55.80
CA ASP A 334 26.23 11.12 54.43
C ASP A 334 27.11 10.44 53.37
N ARG A 335 28.36 10.08 53.69
CA ARG A 335 29.17 9.17 52.85
C ARG A 335 28.60 7.76 52.85
N ASP A 336 28.22 7.24 54.02
CA ASP A 336 27.66 5.89 54.13
C ASP A 336 26.33 5.76 53.36
N LYS A 337 25.42 6.74 53.50
CA LYS A 337 24.21 6.86 52.66
C LYS A 337 24.55 6.90 51.17
N SER A 338 25.55 7.69 50.78
CA SER A 338 25.96 7.83 49.37
C SER A 338 26.56 6.53 48.82
N ALA A 339 27.31 5.77 49.63
CA ALA A 339 27.87 4.49 49.26
C ALA A 339 26.79 3.41 49.07
N ILE A 340 25.79 3.37 49.96
CA ILE A 340 24.62 2.50 49.82
C ILE A 340 23.84 2.83 48.53
N ALA A 341 23.55 4.12 48.30
CA ALA A 341 22.86 4.56 47.08
C ALA A 341 23.66 4.26 45.80
N LEU A 342 24.98 4.37 45.84
CA LEU A 342 25.84 3.99 44.72
C LEU A 342 25.77 2.48 44.44
N ALA A 343 25.79 1.64 45.47
CA ALA A 343 25.67 0.19 45.35
C ALA A 343 24.30 -0.22 44.79
N GLU A 344 23.20 0.40 45.23
CA GLU A 344 21.88 0.18 44.63
C GLU A 344 21.84 0.55 43.14
N VAL A 345 22.44 1.66 42.74
CA VAL A 345 22.50 2.08 41.34
C VAL A 345 23.37 1.11 40.52
N GLN A 346 24.50 0.65 41.05
CA GLN A 346 25.35 -0.36 40.40
C GLN A 346 24.60 -1.68 40.20
N GLN A 347 23.89 -2.17 41.21
CA GLN A 347 23.07 -3.39 41.11
C GLN A 347 21.95 -3.24 40.06
N ARG A 348 21.28 -2.08 40.00
CA ARG A 348 20.26 -1.81 38.97
C ARG A 348 20.85 -1.79 37.57
N LEU A 349 22.04 -1.20 37.38
CA LEU A 349 22.74 -1.18 36.10
C LEU A 349 23.18 -2.59 35.66
N GLU A 350 23.63 -3.43 36.60
CA GLU A 350 24.00 -4.83 36.33
C GLU A 350 22.79 -5.67 35.90
N ILE A 351 21.65 -5.51 36.59
CA ILE A 351 20.37 -6.14 36.19
C ILE A 351 19.92 -5.64 34.80
N GLN A 352 20.00 -4.33 34.55
CA GLN A 352 19.65 -3.76 33.24
C GLN A 352 20.57 -4.24 32.11
N ALA A 353 21.87 -4.40 32.37
CA ALA A 353 22.81 -4.97 31.41
C ALA A 353 22.44 -6.43 31.06
N GLY A 354 22.06 -7.24 32.06
CA GLY A 354 21.52 -8.59 31.84
C GLY A 354 20.31 -8.59 30.90
N VAL A 355 19.28 -7.79 31.23
CA VAL A 355 18.07 -7.67 30.39
C VAL A 355 18.38 -7.18 28.97
N ILE A 356 19.35 -6.28 28.80
CA ILE A 356 19.80 -5.87 27.47
C ILE A 356 20.39 -7.07 26.71
N THR A 357 21.28 -7.86 27.31
CA THR A 357 21.86 -9.03 26.63
C THR A 357 20.83 -10.12 26.29
N GLU A 358 19.78 -10.27 27.10
CA GLU A 358 18.63 -11.15 26.77
C GLU A 358 17.86 -10.63 25.55
N LEU A 359 17.53 -9.32 25.53
CA LEU A 359 16.83 -8.68 24.40
C LEU A 359 17.66 -8.68 23.11
N GLU A 360 19.00 -8.57 23.19
CA GLU A 360 19.87 -8.71 22.02
C GLU A 360 19.90 -10.14 21.48
N SER A 361 19.89 -11.14 22.36
CA SER A 361 19.76 -12.56 21.98
C SER A 361 18.40 -12.85 21.31
N GLU A 362 17.31 -12.29 21.84
CA GLU A 362 15.99 -12.40 21.21
C GLU A 362 15.92 -11.67 19.86
N ARG A 363 16.47 -10.46 19.75
CA ARG A 363 16.60 -9.71 18.49
C ARG A 363 17.32 -10.53 17.43
N ASP A 364 18.46 -11.12 17.77
CA ASP A 364 19.29 -11.86 16.80
C ASP A 364 18.63 -13.18 16.39
N ARG A 365 17.93 -13.85 17.31
CA ARG A 365 17.08 -15.01 17.02
C ARG A 365 15.92 -14.67 16.08
N LEU A 366 15.19 -13.59 16.35
CA LEU A 366 14.10 -13.11 15.48
C LEU A 366 14.61 -12.68 14.10
N THR A 367 15.80 -12.06 14.05
CA THR A 367 16.45 -11.68 12.79
C THR A 367 16.82 -12.91 11.96
N ALA A 368 17.35 -13.96 12.58
CA ALA A 368 17.63 -15.23 11.90
C ALA A 368 16.35 -15.89 11.35
N GLN A 369 15.26 -15.92 12.13
CA GLN A 369 13.95 -16.44 11.68
C GLN A 369 13.36 -15.62 10.53
N LEU A 370 13.55 -14.30 10.54
CA LEU A 370 13.08 -13.41 9.46
C LEU A 370 13.89 -13.61 8.17
N ILE A 371 15.20 -13.86 8.27
CA ILE A 371 16.05 -14.25 7.14
C ILE A 371 15.61 -15.61 6.56
N GLU A 372 15.35 -16.61 7.41
CA GLU A 372 14.86 -17.92 6.98
C GLU A 372 13.50 -17.82 6.26
N SER A 373 12.54 -17.10 6.86
CA SER A 373 11.22 -16.86 6.29
C SER A 373 11.30 -16.13 4.94
N ASN A 374 12.14 -15.10 4.82
CA ASN A 374 12.37 -14.42 3.54
C ASN A 374 13.01 -15.35 2.48
N GLY A 375 13.88 -16.28 2.88
CA GLY A 375 14.43 -17.31 2.00
C GLY A 375 13.35 -18.30 1.51
N GLN A 376 12.43 -18.69 2.38
CA GLN A 376 11.26 -19.51 2.00
C GLN A 376 10.35 -18.75 1.04
N VAL A 377 10.07 -17.46 1.28
CA VAL A 377 9.29 -16.61 0.38
C VAL A 377 9.98 -16.45 -0.99
N SER A 378 11.31 -16.24 -1.02
CA SER A 378 12.06 -16.15 -2.28
C SER A 378 11.93 -17.43 -3.11
N SER A 379 12.17 -18.59 -2.49
CA SER A 379 12.08 -19.87 -3.22
C SER A 379 10.66 -20.22 -3.69
N LEU A 380 9.62 -19.75 -2.99
CA LEU A 380 8.24 -19.79 -3.47
C LEU A 380 8.01 -18.86 -4.67
N VAL A 381 8.55 -17.63 -4.65
CA VAL A 381 8.47 -16.69 -5.79
C VAL A 381 9.19 -17.26 -7.01
N ASP A 382 10.40 -17.80 -6.86
CA ASP A 382 11.14 -18.47 -7.93
C ASP A 382 10.36 -19.67 -8.49
N GLY A 383 9.71 -20.45 -7.61
CA GLY A 383 8.81 -21.54 -7.99
C GLY A 383 7.58 -21.09 -8.78
N PHE A 384 6.93 -19.99 -8.36
CA PHE A 384 5.79 -19.40 -9.09
C PHE A 384 6.23 -18.80 -10.43
N GLU A 385 7.41 -18.18 -10.53
CA GLU A 385 7.97 -17.77 -11.81
C GLU A 385 8.25 -18.95 -12.75
N GLY A 386 8.82 -20.04 -12.22
CA GLY A 386 9.04 -21.28 -12.96
C GLY A 386 7.72 -21.88 -13.49
N ALA A 387 6.71 -21.96 -12.63
CA ALA A 387 5.38 -22.42 -13.02
C ALA A 387 4.74 -21.51 -14.09
N ARG A 388 4.85 -20.17 -13.94
CA ARG A 388 4.33 -19.20 -14.92
C ARG A 388 5.02 -19.31 -16.28
N LYS A 389 6.34 -19.54 -16.30
CA LYS A 389 7.11 -19.78 -17.54
C LYS A 389 6.67 -21.08 -18.22
N SER A 390 6.42 -22.14 -17.46
CA SER A 390 5.87 -23.41 -17.98
C SER A 390 4.45 -23.26 -18.54
N VAL A 391 3.57 -22.51 -17.85
CA VAL A 391 2.21 -22.23 -18.35
C VAL A 391 2.25 -21.45 -19.66
N ALA A 392 3.04 -20.37 -19.75
CA ALA A 392 3.20 -19.61 -21.00
C ALA A 392 3.77 -20.46 -22.15
N GLY A 393 4.65 -21.42 -21.85
CA GLY A 393 5.13 -22.41 -22.82
C GLY A 393 4.03 -23.34 -23.33
N LEU A 394 3.18 -23.85 -22.44
CA LEU A 394 2.03 -24.69 -22.79
C LEU A 394 0.95 -23.91 -23.57
N GLU A 395 0.68 -22.65 -23.19
CA GLU A 395 -0.21 -21.75 -23.93
C GLU A 395 0.29 -21.51 -25.36
N SER A 396 1.60 -21.28 -25.53
CA SER A 396 2.21 -21.13 -26.86
C SER A 396 2.17 -22.43 -27.69
N GLN A 397 2.26 -23.60 -27.06
CA GLN A 397 2.13 -24.90 -27.75
C GLN A 397 0.68 -25.18 -28.16
N LEU A 398 -0.29 -24.87 -27.28
CA LEU A 398 -1.71 -24.99 -27.58
C LEU A 398 -2.13 -24.07 -28.72
N GLU A 399 -1.71 -22.80 -28.71
CA GLU A 399 -2.02 -21.87 -29.80
C GLU A 399 -1.35 -22.27 -31.11
N HIS A 400 -0.13 -22.82 -31.06
CA HIS A 400 0.53 -23.36 -32.26
C HIS A 400 -0.26 -24.53 -32.86
N HIS A 401 -0.62 -25.54 -32.06
CA HIS A 401 -1.43 -26.66 -32.52
C HIS A 401 -2.84 -26.24 -32.94
N ARG A 402 -3.42 -25.20 -32.33
CA ARG A 402 -4.71 -24.62 -32.75
C ARG A 402 -4.61 -24.04 -34.16
N GLN A 403 -3.54 -23.31 -34.46
CA GLN A 403 -3.28 -22.77 -35.80
C GLN A 403 -2.92 -23.85 -36.84
N GLU A 404 -2.24 -24.93 -36.43
CA GLU A 404 -2.01 -26.09 -37.30
C GLU A 404 -3.34 -26.78 -37.67
N MET A 405 -4.21 -27.00 -36.68
CA MET A 405 -5.54 -27.60 -36.89
C MET A 405 -6.47 -26.70 -37.72
N GLU A 406 -6.43 -25.37 -37.51
CA GLU A 406 -7.20 -24.41 -38.33
C GLU A 406 -6.74 -24.42 -39.79
N ARG A 407 -5.42 -24.53 -40.06
CA ARG A 407 -4.88 -24.67 -41.42
C ARG A 407 -5.27 -26.01 -42.04
N ALA A 408 -5.05 -27.12 -41.34
CA ALA A 408 -5.40 -28.46 -41.83
C ALA A 408 -6.90 -28.60 -42.13
N LEU A 409 -7.77 -27.94 -41.35
CA LEU A 409 -9.20 -27.87 -41.61
C LEU A 409 -9.50 -27.05 -42.87
N ALA A 410 -8.91 -25.86 -43.02
CA ALA A 410 -9.10 -25.01 -44.19
C ALA A 410 -8.60 -25.70 -45.48
N ASP A 411 -7.43 -26.33 -45.44
CA ASP A 411 -6.87 -27.10 -46.57
C ASP A 411 -7.83 -28.23 -46.96
N ALA A 412 -8.29 -29.04 -45.99
CA ALA A 412 -9.26 -30.11 -46.22
C ALA A 412 -10.63 -29.61 -46.72
N GLU A 413 -11.08 -28.42 -46.31
CA GLU A 413 -12.28 -27.79 -46.87
C GLU A 413 -12.07 -27.38 -48.33
N THR A 414 -10.91 -26.83 -48.70
CA THR A 414 -10.61 -26.51 -50.11
C THR A 414 -10.51 -27.76 -50.99
N GLU A 415 -9.89 -28.84 -50.50
CA GLU A 415 -9.86 -30.13 -51.20
C GLU A 415 -11.27 -30.69 -51.39
N ARG A 416 -12.11 -30.64 -50.34
CA ARG A 416 -13.50 -31.11 -50.41
C ARG A 416 -14.35 -30.28 -51.39
N VAL A 417 -14.16 -28.97 -51.45
CA VAL A 417 -14.85 -28.10 -52.43
C VAL A 417 -14.37 -28.42 -53.85
N ALA A 418 -13.06 -28.54 -54.08
CA ALA A 418 -12.51 -28.90 -55.39
C ALA A 418 -12.98 -30.29 -55.87
N ALA A 419 -13.09 -31.26 -54.96
CA ALA A 419 -13.63 -32.59 -55.26
C ALA A 419 -15.12 -32.54 -55.62
N LEU A 420 -15.93 -31.75 -54.90
CA LEU A 420 -17.35 -31.56 -55.22
C LEU A 420 -17.56 -30.83 -56.54
N GLU A 421 -16.74 -29.81 -56.85
CA GLU A 421 -16.76 -29.16 -58.17
C GLU A 421 -16.39 -30.13 -59.30
N SER A 422 -15.36 -30.97 -59.09
CA SER A 422 -14.96 -31.99 -60.07
C SER A 422 -16.10 -32.99 -60.33
N LEU A 423 -16.74 -33.49 -59.28
CA LEU A 423 -17.89 -34.41 -59.38
C LEU A 423 -19.11 -33.75 -60.04
N ALA A 424 -19.39 -32.48 -59.73
CA ALA A 424 -20.46 -31.72 -60.38
C ALA A 424 -20.21 -31.53 -61.89
N ARG A 425 -18.96 -31.25 -62.29
CA ARG A 425 -18.57 -31.16 -63.71
C ARG A 425 -18.67 -32.52 -64.42
N GLN A 426 -18.33 -33.62 -63.74
CA GLN A 426 -18.51 -34.98 -64.26
C GLN A 426 -20.00 -35.30 -64.50
N HIS A 427 -20.85 -35.09 -63.50
CA HIS A 427 -22.30 -35.34 -63.66
C HIS A 427 -22.96 -34.41 -64.68
N GLN A 428 -22.50 -33.15 -64.83
CA GLN A 428 -23.00 -32.29 -65.89
C GLN A 428 -22.61 -32.84 -67.28
N ALA A 429 -21.37 -33.32 -67.46
CA ALA A 429 -20.97 -33.95 -68.71
C ALA A 429 -21.75 -35.24 -69.01
N GLU A 430 -22.03 -36.09 -68.01
CA GLU A 430 -22.90 -37.28 -68.16
C GLU A 430 -24.34 -36.91 -68.56
N LEU A 431 -24.86 -35.78 -68.06
CA LEU A 431 -26.18 -35.27 -68.41
C LEU A 431 -26.20 -34.67 -69.83
N ASP A 432 -25.18 -33.87 -70.18
CA ASP A 432 -25.04 -33.28 -71.52
C ASP A 432 -24.88 -34.37 -72.60
N GLU A 433 -24.12 -35.43 -72.32
CA GLU A 433 -23.96 -36.61 -73.19
C GLU A 433 -25.30 -37.36 -73.37
N ARG A 434 -26.02 -37.64 -72.27
CA ARG A 434 -27.36 -38.26 -72.33
C ARG A 434 -28.39 -37.39 -73.05
N GLU A 435 -28.35 -36.07 -72.86
CA GLU A 435 -29.19 -35.15 -73.61
C GLU A 435 -28.85 -35.16 -75.10
N GLN A 436 -27.57 -35.23 -75.47
CA GLN A 436 -27.14 -35.35 -76.86
C GLN A 436 -27.63 -36.67 -77.49
N ASP A 437 -27.48 -37.80 -76.80
CA ASP A 437 -27.99 -39.11 -77.23
C ASP A 437 -29.53 -39.12 -77.36
N HIS A 438 -30.25 -38.56 -76.39
CA HIS A 438 -31.71 -38.44 -76.46
C HIS A 438 -32.16 -37.53 -77.61
N ARG A 439 -31.48 -36.40 -77.85
CA ARG A 439 -31.74 -35.51 -79.00
C ARG A 439 -31.47 -36.23 -80.33
N ALA A 440 -30.40 -37.01 -80.42
CA ALA A 440 -30.07 -37.81 -81.60
C ALA A 440 -31.11 -38.92 -81.86
N ALA A 441 -31.53 -39.66 -80.82
CA ALA A 441 -32.57 -40.68 -80.92
C ALA A 441 -33.93 -40.08 -81.32
N VAL A 442 -34.30 -38.91 -80.78
CA VAL A 442 -35.52 -38.19 -81.19
C VAL A 442 -35.43 -37.74 -82.66
N ALA A 443 -34.28 -37.22 -83.11
CA ALA A 443 -34.09 -36.85 -84.52
C ALA A 443 -34.17 -38.06 -85.46
N GLN A 444 -33.62 -39.22 -85.05
CA GLN A 444 -33.74 -40.48 -85.80
C GLN A 444 -35.19 -40.95 -85.89
N LEU A 445 -35.94 -40.93 -84.77
CA LEU A 445 -37.37 -41.28 -84.74
C LEU A 445 -38.22 -40.32 -85.59
N GLN A 446 -37.93 -39.02 -85.57
CA GLN A 446 -38.58 -38.03 -86.44
C GLN A 446 -38.29 -38.31 -87.92
N SER A 447 -37.05 -38.64 -88.28
CA SER A 447 -36.67 -39.02 -89.64
C SER A 447 -37.39 -40.29 -90.11
N GLN A 448 -37.49 -41.31 -89.24
CA GLN A 448 -38.26 -42.53 -89.51
C GLN A 448 -39.75 -42.22 -89.73
N LEU A 449 -40.37 -41.43 -88.83
CA LEU A 449 -41.79 -41.08 -88.91
C LEU A 449 -42.10 -40.27 -90.18
N ASN A 450 -41.21 -39.33 -90.56
CA ASN A 450 -41.31 -38.63 -91.84
C ASN A 450 -41.19 -39.59 -93.03
N SER A 451 -40.22 -40.51 -93.04
CA SER A 451 -40.08 -41.48 -94.15
C SER A 451 -41.29 -42.42 -94.29
N LEU A 452 -41.91 -42.83 -93.17
CA LEU A 452 -43.14 -43.62 -93.16
C LEU A 452 -44.35 -42.81 -93.65
N ARG A 453 -44.39 -41.51 -93.33
CA ARG A 453 -45.41 -40.57 -93.83
C ARG A 453 -45.29 -40.37 -95.33
N ASP A 454 -44.07 -40.20 -95.84
CA ASP A 454 -43.80 -40.04 -97.27
C ASP A 454 -44.11 -41.33 -98.04
N GLN A 455 -43.77 -42.51 -97.48
CA GLN A 455 -44.19 -43.81 -98.01
C GLN A 455 -45.72 -43.94 -98.07
N ALA A 456 -46.42 -43.65 -96.96
CA ALA A 456 -47.88 -43.71 -96.91
C ALA A 456 -48.56 -42.68 -97.84
N GLN A 457 -47.90 -41.55 -98.13
CA GLN A 457 -48.37 -40.62 -99.16
C GLN A 457 -48.14 -41.18 -100.57
N GLN A 458 -46.96 -41.72 -100.88
CA GLN A 458 -46.68 -42.36 -102.17
C GLN A 458 -47.60 -43.56 -102.44
N GLU A 459 -47.94 -44.35 -101.42
CA GLU A 459 -48.91 -45.45 -101.56
C GLU A 459 -50.32 -44.94 -101.84
N ARG A 460 -50.74 -43.82 -101.21
CA ARG A 460 -52.02 -43.15 -101.52
C ARG A 460 -52.04 -42.57 -102.93
N GLU A 461 -50.95 -41.95 -103.38
CA GLU A 461 -50.81 -41.42 -104.73
C GLU A 461 -50.84 -42.54 -105.77
N ARG A 462 -50.13 -43.66 -105.54
CA ARG A 462 -50.19 -44.86 -106.38
C ARG A 462 -51.57 -45.51 -106.41
N MET A 463 -52.25 -45.63 -105.26
CA MET A 463 -53.63 -46.13 -105.21
C MET A 463 -54.59 -45.19 -105.95
N SER A 464 -54.40 -43.87 -105.84
CA SER A 464 -55.20 -42.89 -106.59
C SER A 464 -54.99 -43.01 -108.09
N GLN A 465 -53.74 -43.19 -108.55
CA GLN A 465 -53.40 -43.43 -109.95
C GLN A 465 -54.02 -44.75 -110.45
N ALA A 466 -53.85 -45.85 -109.72
CA ALA A 466 -54.42 -47.15 -110.06
C ALA A 466 -55.96 -47.14 -110.08
N LEU A 467 -56.62 -46.34 -109.24
CA LEU A 467 -58.07 -46.15 -109.27
C LEU A 467 -58.52 -45.35 -110.50
N ILE A 468 -57.78 -44.31 -110.90
CA ILE A 468 -58.05 -43.55 -112.13
C ILE A 468 -57.86 -44.45 -113.36
N GLU A 469 -56.75 -45.20 -113.43
CA GLU A 469 -56.50 -46.18 -114.49
C GLU A 469 -57.58 -47.27 -114.51
N ALA A 470 -58.06 -47.74 -113.36
CA ALA A 470 -59.16 -48.71 -113.29
C ALA A 470 -60.49 -48.12 -113.77
N GLU A 471 -60.82 -46.87 -113.43
CA GLU A 471 -62.01 -46.18 -113.95
C GLU A 471 -61.92 -45.95 -115.46
N GLU A 472 -60.77 -45.54 -115.99
CA GLU A 472 -60.58 -45.35 -117.44
C GLU A 472 -60.66 -46.67 -118.21
N ASN A 473 -60.02 -47.73 -117.69
CA ASN A 473 -60.13 -49.07 -118.26
C ASN A 473 -61.58 -49.61 -118.19
N ALA A 474 -62.31 -49.36 -117.10
CA ALA A 474 -63.72 -49.73 -116.99
C ALA A 474 -64.60 -48.95 -117.99
N ARG A 475 -64.35 -47.64 -118.18
CA ARG A 475 -65.04 -46.84 -119.21
C ARG A 475 -64.73 -47.32 -120.62
N LEU A 476 -63.47 -47.71 -120.90
CA LEU A 476 -63.08 -48.31 -122.17
C LEU A 476 -63.76 -49.67 -122.40
N GLN A 477 -63.82 -50.55 -121.39
CA GLN A 477 -64.54 -51.81 -121.48
C GLN A 477 -66.05 -51.61 -121.70
N VAL A 478 -66.69 -50.67 -120.99
CA VAL A 478 -68.11 -50.33 -121.21
C VAL A 478 -68.34 -49.77 -122.62
N SER A 479 -67.43 -48.94 -123.13
CA SER A 479 -67.49 -48.42 -124.50
C SER A 479 -67.33 -49.55 -125.54
N GLN A 480 -66.36 -50.45 -125.37
CA GLN A 480 -66.16 -51.62 -126.22
C GLN A 480 -67.37 -52.56 -126.19
N LEU A 481 -67.91 -52.87 -125.00
CA LEU A 481 -69.13 -53.68 -124.85
C LEU A 481 -70.32 -53.02 -125.56
N THR A 482 -70.49 -51.71 -125.44
CA THR A 482 -71.55 -50.96 -126.14
C THR A 482 -71.37 -51.00 -127.66
N GLN A 483 -70.14 -50.89 -128.16
CA GLN A 483 -69.84 -51.06 -129.60
C GLN A 483 -70.11 -52.49 -130.07
N THR A 484 -69.73 -53.52 -129.31
CA THR A 484 -70.05 -54.91 -129.67
C THR A 484 -71.55 -55.18 -129.61
N LEU A 485 -72.28 -54.60 -128.65
CA LEU A 485 -73.73 -54.72 -128.56
C LEU A 485 -74.40 -54.12 -129.80
N ALA A 486 -74.02 -52.89 -130.17
CA ALA A 486 -74.51 -52.23 -131.39
C ALA A 486 -74.17 -53.04 -132.66
N ALA A 487 -72.97 -53.61 -132.74
CA ALA A 487 -72.59 -54.49 -133.85
C ALA A 487 -73.41 -55.79 -133.88
N THR A 488 -73.74 -56.38 -132.73
CA THR A 488 -74.64 -57.56 -132.67
C THR A 488 -76.09 -57.20 -132.97
N GLU A 489 -76.57 -56.02 -132.59
CA GLU A 489 -77.90 -55.53 -133.00
C GLU A 489 -77.97 -55.31 -134.51
N GLU A 490 -76.94 -54.72 -135.12
CA GLU A 490 -76.87 -54.60 -136.59
C GLU A 490 -76.78 -55.96 -137.27
N ALA A 491 -75.99 -56.90 -136.75
CA ALA A 491 -75.91 -58.26 -137.28
C ALA A 491 -77.27 -58.97 -137.21
N ALA A 492 -77.95 -58.93 -136.05
CA ALA A 492 -79.28 -59.52 -135.88
C ALA A 492 -80.33 -58.86 -136.79
N ARG A 493 -80.28 -57.54 -137.00
CA ARG A 493 -81.17 -56.85 -137.96
C ARG A 493 -80.92 -57.29 -139.41
N ARG A 494 -79.66 -57.53 -139.78
CA ARG A 494 -79.29 -58.07 -141.10
C ARG A 494 -79.73 -59.53 -141.27
N GLU A 495 -79.55 -60.37 -140.25
CA GLU A 495 -80.08 -61.74 -140.23
C GLU A 495 -81.61 -61.77 -140.37
N ILE A 496 -82.33 -60.91 -139.65
CA ILE A 496 -83.79 -60.80 -139.77
C ILE A 496 -84.21 -60.38 -141.20
N GLN A 497 -83.49 -59.44 -141.83
CA GLN A 497 -83.73 -59.08 -143.24
C GLN A 497 -83.42 -60.23 -144.21
N GLN A 498 -82.33 -60.97 -144.00
CA GLN A 498 -81.99 -62.14 -144.81
C GLN A 498 -83.03 -63.26 -144.64
N LEU A 499 -83.47 -63.54 -143.42
CA LEU A 499 -84.52 -64.51 -143.14
C LEU A 499 -85.84 -64.11 -143.82
N GLN A 500 -86.23 -62.83 -143.78
CA GLN A 500 -87.39 -62.30 -144.51
C GLN A 500 -87.25 -62.45 -146.03
N GLN A 501 -86.06 -62.21 -146.61
CA GLN A 501 -85.81 -62.46 -148.03
C GLN A 501 -85.89 -63.95 -148.38
N THR A 502 -85.29 -64.83 -147.58
CA THR A 502 -85.35 -66.29 -147.83
C THR A 502 -86.75 -66.84 -147.65
N LEU A 503 -87.56 -66.28 -146.74
CA LEU A 503 -88.97 -66.66 -146.56
C LEU A 503 -89.80 -66.24 -147.77
N ALA A 504 -89.62 -65.02 -148.28
CA ALA A 504 -90.30 -64.56 -149.49
C ALA A 504 -89.93 -65.41 -150.72
N GLN A 505 -88.64 -65.75 -150.88
CA GLN A 505 -88.18 -66.66 -151.94
C GLN A 505 -88.74 -68.08 -151.77
N ALA A 506 -88.82 -68.60 -150.54
CA ALA A 506 -89.39 -69.91 -150.23
C ALA A 506 -90.91 -69.95 -150.49
N GLU A 507 -91.65 -68.87 -150.21
CA GLU A 507 -93.06 -68.76 -150.60
C GLU A 507 -93.25 -68.73 -152.12
N GLU A 508 -92.35 -68.07 -152.86
CA GLU A 508 -92.40 -68.00 -154.31
C GLU A 508 -92.08 -69.36 -154.96
N THR A 509 -91.05 -70.08 -154.49
CA THR A 509 -90.80 -71.46 -154.95
C THR A 509 -91.91 -72.41 -154.54
N ALA A 510 -92.45 -72.32 -153.32
CA ALA A 510 -93.58 -73.16 -152.88
C ALA A 510 -94.84 -72.91 -153.72
N ARG A 511 -95.13 -71.67 -154.13
CA ARG A 511 -96.22 -71.37 -155.08
C ARG A 511 -95.94 -71.94 -156.47
N GLY A 512 -94.69 -71.90 -156.94
CA GLY A 512 -94.26 -72.54 -158.18
C GLY A 512 -94.40 -74.06 -158.16
N GLU A 513 -94.00 -74.72 -157.07
CA GLU A 513 -94.13 -76.16 -156.86
C GLU A 513 -95.59 -76.59 -156.69
N ILE A 514 -96.41 -75.82 -155.95
CA ILE A 514 -97.86 -76.10 -155.86
C ILE A 514 -98.52 -75.96 -157.24
N ALA A 515 -98.14 -74.97 -158.05
CA ALA A 515 -98.66 -74.83 -159.41
C ALA A 515 -98.22 -75.97 -160.34
N SER A 516 -96.95 -76.41 -160.28
CA SER A 516 -96.45 -77.52 -161.10
C SER A 516 -97.05 -78.86 -160.67
N LEU A 517 -97.22 -79.09 -159.37
CA LEU A 517 -97.91 -80.27 -158.84
C LEU A 517 -99.40 -80.26 -159.17
N GLN A 518 -100.09 -79.11 -159.17
CA GLN A 518 -101.48 -79.02 -159.61
C GLN A 518 -101.64 -79.28 -161.12
N ALA A 519 -100.69 -78.83 -161.94
CA ALA A 519 -100.65 -79.18 -163.37
C ALA A 519 -100.43 -80.69 -163.58
N ALA A 520 -99.42 -81.27 -162.92
CA ALA A 520 -99.13 -82.71 -162.99
C ALA A 520 -100.29 -83.58 -162.45
N LEU A 521 -101.00 -83.12 -161.41
CA LEU A 521 -102.18 -83.81 -160.88
C LEU A 521 -103.39 -83.71 -161.82
N ALA A 522 -103.51 -82.64 -162.62
CA ALA A 522 -104.55 -82.55 -163.65
C ALA A 522 -104.23 -83.46 -164.86
N GLU A 523 -102.97 -83.47 -165.30
CA GLU A 523 -102.49 -84.27 -166.44
C GLU A 523 -102.57 -85.79 -166.13
N THR A 524 -102.10 -86.21 -164.96
CA THR A 524 -102.23 -87.62 -164.52
C THR A 524 -103.67 -88.05 -164.28
N ARG A 525 -104.58 -87.13 -163.91
CA ARG A 525 -106.01 -87.43 -163.77
C ARG A 525 -106.70 -87.62 -165.12
N SER A 526 -106.39 -86.80 -166.12
CA SER A 526 -106.83 -87.03 -167.50
C SER A 526 -106.36 -88.40 -168.03
N GLN A 527 -105.07 -88.73 -167.82
CA GLN A 527 -104.50 -90.01 -168.22
C GLN A 527 -105.14 -91.20 -167.46
N ALA A 528 -105.55 -91.02 -166.21
CA ALA A 528 -106.26 -92.04 -165.43
C ALA A 528 -107.71 -92.23 -165.88
N ASP A 529 -108.43 -91.15 -166.20
CA ASP A 529 -109.82 -91.22 -166.66
C ASP A 529 -109.92 -91.85 -168.08
N ASP A 530 -108.99 -91.51 -168.99
CA ASP A 530 -108.87 -92.19 -170.29
C ASP A 530 -108.51 -93.68 -170.16
N ALA A 531 -107.56 -94.02 -169.28
CA ALA A 531 -107.18 -95.41 -169.00
C ALA A 531 -108.31 -96.20 -168.31
N ALA A 532 -109.16 -95.55 -167.51
CA ALA A 532 -110.35 -96.17 -166.94
C ALA A 532 -111.41 -96.47 -168.01
N ALA A 533 -111.62 -95.56 -168.96
CA ALA A 533 -112.55 -95.75 -170.07
C ALA A 533 -112.15 -96.93 -170.97
N ASP A 534 -110.86 -97.07 -171.30
CA ASP A 534 -110.39 -98.21 -172.13
C ASP A 534 -110.34 -99.54 -171.36
N ASN A 535 -110.04 -99.53 -170.05
CA ASN A 535 -110.15 -100.74 -169.25
C ASN A 535 -111.61 -101.20 -169.08
N ALA A 536 -112.57 -100.27 -168.93
CA ALA A 536 -113.99 -100.63 -168.91
C ALA A 536 -114.45 -101.31 -170.22
N ARG A 537 -113.98 -100.84 -171.38
CA ARG A 537 -114.23 -101.50 -172.68
C ARG A 537 -113.61 -102.90 -172.75
N ARG A 538 -112.41 -103.09 -172.21
CA ARG A 538 -111.72 -104.39 -172.18
C ARG A 538 -112.40 -105.38 -171.23
N ILE A 539 -112.91 -104.91 -170.08
CA ILE A 539 -113.69 -105.74 -169.14
C ILE A 539 -114.98 -106.23 -169.80
N ALA A 540 -115.79 -105.33 -170.39
CA ALA A 540 -117.03 -105.71 -171.08
C ALA A 540 -116.79 -106.68 -172.26
N GLY A 541 -115.66 -106.53 -172.97
CA GLY A 541 -115.25 -107.48 -174.03
C GLY A 541 -114.81 -108.85 -173.52
N LEU A 542 -114.17 -108.91 -172.34
CA LEU A 542 -113.76 -110.16 -171.70
C LEU A 542 -114.93 -110.88 -171.03
N GLU A 543 -115.88 -110.16 -170.44
CA GLU A 543 -117.10 -110.73 -169.86
C GLU A 543 -117.93 -111.47 -170.93
N HIS A 544 -118.11 -110.88 -172.11
CA HIS A 544 -118.77 -111.56 -173.24
C HIS A 544 -118.00 -112.82 -173.71
N GLN A 545 -116.67 -112.83 -173.62
CA GLN A 545 -115.87 -114.03 -173.93
C GLN A 545 -115.97 -115.10 -172.84
N VAL A 546 -116.12 -114.72 -171.57
CA VAL A 546 -116.35 -115.65 -170.46
C VAL A 546 -117.73 -116.32 -170.58
N ASP A 547 -118.78 -115.56 -170.88
CA ASP A 547 -120.12 -116.11 -171.11
C ASP A 547 -120.18 -117.05 -172.33
N GLU A 548 -119.52 -116.68 -173.44
CA GLU A 548 -119.50 -117.49 -174.66
C GLU A 548 -118.67 -118.77 -174.50
N LEU A 549 -117.60 -118.75 -173.69
CA LEU A 549 -116.84 -119.95 -173.33
C LEU A 549 -117.57 -120.83 -172.29
N GLY A 550 -118.27 -120.24 -171.32
CA GLY A 550 -119.13 -120.97 -170.39
C GLY A 550 -120.23 -121.74 -171.13
N ALA A 551 -120.92 -121.07 -172.05
CA ALA A 551 -121.94 -121.68 -172.92
C ALA A 551 -121.38 -122.76 -173.87
N GLN A 552 -120.07 -122.83 -174.10
CA GLN A 552 -119.40 -123.93 -174.80
C GLN A 552 -118.99 -125.06 -173.86
N LEU A 553 -118.57 -124.75 -172.63
CA LEU A 553 -118.16 -125.75 -171.64
C LEU A 553 -119.34 -126.61 -171.17
N ASP A 554 -120.51 -126.01 -170.89
CA ASP A 554 -121.74 -126.76 -170.55
C ASP A 554 -122.17 -127.75 -171.64
N ARG A 555 -121.92 -127.39 -172.92
CA ARG A 555 -122.17 -128.26 -174.08
C ARG A 555 -121.15 -129.40 -174.16
N ALA A 556 -119.91 -129.19 -173.70
CA ALA A 556 -118.90 -130.22 -173.61
C ALA A 556 -119.15 -131.17 -172.42
N GLU A 557 -119.52 -130.65 -171.26
CA GLU A 557 -119.83 -131.47 -170.08
C GLU A 557 -121.06 -132.37 -170.32
N SER A 558 -122.12 -131.83 -170.93
CA SER A 558 -123.32 -132.62 -171.29
C SER A 558 -123.06 -133.66 -172.38
N LEU A 559 -122.05 -133.49 -173.24
CA LEU A 559 -121.57 -134.53 -174.16
C LEU A 559 -120.68 -135.58 -173.48
N LEU A 560 -119.83 -135.18 -172.52
CA LEU A 560 -118.98 -136.10 -171.76
C LEU A 560 -119.80 -136.94 -170.76
N ALA A 561 -120.85 -136.38 -170.16
CA ALA A 561 -121.84 -137.13 -169.38
C ALA A 561 -122.46 -138.27 -170.21
N ARG A 562 -122.86 -137.99 -171.46
CA ARG A 562 -123.40 -139.01 -172.39
C ARG A 562 -122.37 -140.08 -172.78
N ARG A 563 -121.05 -139.77 -172.76
CA ARG A 563 -119.99 -140.78 -172.93
C ARG A 563 -119.74 -141.62 -171.67
N ARG A 564 -119.98 -141.07 -170.48
CA ARG A 564 -119.92 -141.78 -169.19
C ARG A 564 -120.86 -143.00 -169.21
N ASP A 565 -122.10 -142.79 -169.63
CA ASP A 565 -123.13 -143.84 -169.74
C ASP A 565 -122.86 -144.87 -170.84
N ALA A 566 -122.22 -144.46 -171.95
CA ALA A 566 -121.91 -145.35 -173.06
C ALA A 566 -120.75 -146.31 -172.72
N ALA A 567 -119.70 -145.81 -172.07
CA ALA A 567 -118.54 -146.62 -171.69
C ALA A 567 -118.88 -147.68 -170.63
N GLN A 568 -119.73 -147.36 -169.66
CA GLN A 568 -120.19 -148.32 -168.64
C GLN A 568 -120.86 -149.56 -169.24
N ARG A 569 -121.61 -149.40 -170.35
CA ARG A 569 -122.29 -150.52 -171.04
C ARG A 569 -121.32 -151.37 -171.88
N ALA A 570 -120.23 -150.79 -172.38
CA ALA A 570 -119.30 -151.47 -173.27
C ALA A 570 -118.40 -152.50 -172.56
N GLN A 571 -117.87 -152.18 -171.37
CA GLN A 571 -117.02 -153.14 -170.63
C GLN A 571 -117.81 -154.11 -169.76
N GLN A 572 -119.08 -153.84 -169.44
CA GLN A 572 -119.99 -154.87 -168.91
C GLN A 572 -120.22 -156.02 -169.93
N ALA A 573 -120.10 -155.77 -171.24
CA ALA A 573 -120.15 -156.83 -172.25
C ALA A 573 -118.86 -157.69 -172.32
N LEU A 574 -117.71 -157.16 -171.88
CA LEU A 574 -116.43 -157.89 -171.87
C LEU A 574 -116.29 -158.82 -170.64
N ALA A 575 -117.24 -158.79 -169.71
CA ALA A 575 -117.35 -159.76 -168.61
C ALA A 575 -117.74 -161.19 -169.07
N VAL A 576 -117.99 -161.41 -170.36
CA VAL A 576 -118.60 -162.63 -170.92
C VAL A 576 -117.69 -163.38 -171.91
N GLY A 577 -116.78 -162.68 -172.61
CA GLY A 577 -116.17 -163.20 -173.85
C GLY A 577 -114.93 -164.09 -173.72
N LEU A 578 -114.32 -164.25 -172.54
CA LEU A 578 -113.06 -164.98 -172.36
C LEU A 578 -113.09 -165.91 -171.14
N LYS A 579 -114.16 -166.72 -171.06
CA LYS A 579 -114.32 -167.79 -170.07
C LYS A 579 -114.77 -169.14 -170.67
N LEU A 580 -115.12 -169.18 -171.96
CA LEU A 580 -115.71 -170.35 -172.64
C LEU A 580 -115.23 -170.43 -174.10
N LEU A 581 -114.07 -171.09 -174.28
CA LEU A 581 -113.49 -171.66 -175.50
C LEU A 581 -112.02 -172.00 -175.14
N GLU A 582 -111.63 -173.25 -174.92
CA GLU A 582 -112.34 -174.55 -174.97
C GLU A 582 -112.55 -175.07 -173.51
N ASP A 583 -113.67 -175.62 -173.02
CA ASP A 583 -114.79 -176.46 -173.53
C ASP A 583 -114.62 -177.99 -173.27
N ASP A 584 -115.74 -178.71 -173.35
CA ASP A 584 -115.99 -180.16 -173.13
C ASP A 584 -116.11 -180.73 -171.67
N ASP A 585 -116.83 -181.87 -171.61
CA ASP A 585 -117.07 -182.83 -170.49
C ASP A 585 -118.01 -182.42 -169.31
N PRO A 586 -119.11 -183.16 -169.04
CA PRO A 586 -120.13 -183.63 -169.99
C PRO A 586 -121.60 -183.48 -169.50
N THR A 587 -122.55 -183.76 -170.42
CA THR A 587 -124.01 -184.02 -170.24
C THR A 587 -124.94 -182.87 -169.77
#